data_AF-A0A3N4GYI2-F1
#
_entry.id   AF-A0A3N4GYI2-F1
#
_cell.length_a   1.000
_cell.length_b   1.000
_cell.length_c   1.000
_cell.angle_alpha   90.00
_cell.angle_beta   90.00
_cell.angle_gamma   90.00
#
_symmetry.space_group_name_H-M   'P 1'
#
loop_
_entity.id
_entity.type
_entity.pdbx_description
1 polymer ?
#
loop_
_entity_poly.entity_id
_entity_poly.type
_entity_poly.pdbx_seq_one_letter_code
_entity_poly.pdbx_strand_id
1 'polypeptide(L)' 'MNTIRRNALMMLALTFIYAGLQVGRPAAEIAWTNVTLSILIPIVAIIFAFNEKDNRWRWTFITLEVILLIVMIAMAILK' A
#
# COMPACT_ATOMS: atom_id res chain seq x y z
N MET A 1 14.91 -15.22 5.41
CA MET A 1 13.56 -14.61 5.39
C MET A 1 12.64 -15.53 4.59
N ASN A 2 11.46 -15.90 5.10
CA ASN A 2 10.51 -16.75 4.35
C ASN A 2 9.96 -15.99 3.13
N THR A 3 9.72 -16.72 2.03
CA THR A 3 9.03 -16.25 0.83
C THR A 3 7.75 -15.47 1.14
N ILE A 4 6.94 -15.91 2.11
CA ILE A 4 5.73 -15.18 2.51
C ILE A 4 6.06 -13.77 3.01
N ARG A 5 7.02 -13.65 3.94
CA ARG A 5 7.46 -12.36 4.48
C ARG A 5 8.04 -11.46 3.40
N ARG A 6 8.84 -12.05 2.51
CA ARG A 6 9.43 -11.35 1.37
C ARG A 6 8.32 -10.79 0.48
N ASN A 7 7.28 -11.56 0.19
CA ASN A 7 6.17 -11.11 -0.64
C ASN A 7 5.39 -9.97 0.02
N ALA A 8 5.08 -10.07 1.32
CA ALA A 8 4.44 -8.99 2.06
C ALA A 8 5.29 -7.70 2.05
N LEU A 9 6.61 -7.82 2.24
CA LEU A 9 7.53 -6.68 2.16
C LEU A 9 7.62 -6.08 0.75
N MET A 10 7.62 -6.91 -0.30
CA MET A 10 7.64 -6.42 -1.68
C MET A 10 6.34 -5.67 -2.01
N MET A 11 5.20 -6.16 -1.51
CA MET A 11 3.92 -5.46 -1.67
C MET A 11 3.92 -4.13 -0.90
N LEU A 12 4.43 -4.11 0.34
CA LEU A 12 4.59 -2.87 1.10
C LEU A 12 5.48 -1.84 0.39
N ALA A 13 6.60 -2.28 -0.17
CA ALA A 13 7.47 -1.42 -0.97
C ALA A 13 6.74 -0.86 -2.20
N LEU A 14 5.92 -1.70 -2.87
CA LEU A 14 5.12 -1.28 -4.01
C LEU A 14 4.05 -0.24 -3.59
N THR A 15 3.39 -0.43 -2.45
CA THR A 15 2.46 0.56 -1.87
C THR A 15 3.16 1.90 -1.69
N PHE A 16 4.36 1.91 -1.08
CA PHE A 16 5.12 3.15 -0.87
C PHE A 16 5.50 3.85 -2.18
N ILE A 17 5.87 3.11 -3.22
CA ILE A 17 6.21 3.68 -4.53
C ILE A 17 5.00 4.43 -5.11
N TYR A 18 3.84 3.78 -5.15
CA TYR A 18 2.62 4.40 -5.68
C TYR A 18 2.11 5.53 -4.81
N ALA A 19 2.25 5.41 -3.48
CA ALA A 19 1.93 6.48 -2.57
C ALA A 19 2.82 7.71 -2.78
N GLY A 20 4.13 7.51 -2.94
CA GLY A 20 5.08 8.57 -3.25
C GLY A 20 4.75 9.27 -4.57
N LEU A 21 4.37 8.51 -5.61
CA LEU A 21 3.94 9.07 -6.89
C LEU A 21 2.68 9.95 -6.78
N GLN A 22 1.68 9.52 -6.01
CA GLN A 22 0.44 10.28 -5.82
C GLN A 22 0.66 11.52 -4.94
N VAL A 23 1.52 11.44 -3.93
CA VAL A 23 1.82 12.56 -3.04
C VAL A 23 2.63 13.63 -3.79
N GLY A 24 3.66 13.22 -4.52
CA GLY A 24 4.66 14.12 -5.12
C GLY A 24 4.22 14.86 -6.39
N ARG A 25 3.05 14.56 -6.97
CA ARG A 25 2.58 15.18 -8.22
C ARG A 25 1.31 16.01 -8.03
N PRO A 26 1.12 17.14 -8.74
CA PRO A 26 -0.16 17.86 -8.77
C PRO A 26 -1.31 16.96 -9.23
N ALA A 27 -2.54 17.19 -8.75
CA ALA A 27 -3.71 16.37 -9.11
C ALA A 27 -3.94 16.30 -10.62
N ALA A 28 -3.73 17.40 -11.34
CA ALA A 28 -3.87 17.48 -12.80
C ALA A 28 -2.87 16.59 -13.57
N GLU A 29 -1.76 16.19 -12.95
CA GLU A 29 -0.70 15.40 -13.58
C GLU A 29 -0.77 13.90 -13.21
N ILE A 30 -1.68 13.53 -12.31
CA ILE A 30 -1.85 12.14 -11.88
C ILE A 30 -2.91 11.49 -12.75
N ALA A 31 -2.49 10.50 -13.54
CA ALA A 31 -3.42 9.64 -14.25
C ALA A 31 -4.32 8.90 -13.25
N TRP A 32 -5.62 8.82 -13.55
CA TRP A 32 -6.60 8.05 -12.76
C TRP A 32 -6.17 6.61 -12.51
N THR A 33 -5.44 6.00 -13.44
CA THR A 33 -4.86 4.66 -13.27
C THR A 33 -3.91 4.57 -12.07
N ASN A 34 -3.10 5.60 -11.83
CA ASN A 34 -2.19 5.64 -10.69
C ASN A 34 -2.94 5.81 -9.36
N VAL A 35 -4.01 6.60 -9.34
CA VAL A 35 -4.90 6.75 -8.18
C VAL A 35 -5.60 5.43 -7.86
N THR A 36 -6.08 4.71 -8.89
CA THR A 36 -6.69 3.39 -8.70
C THR A 36 -5.67 2.38 -8.17
N LEU A 37 -4.45 2.38 -8.71
CA LEU A 37 -3.40 1.46 -8.26
C LEU A 37 -2.93 1.76 -6.83
N SER A 38 -2.80 3.02 -6.44
CA SER A 38 -2.39 3.39 -5.07
C SER A 38 -3.42 2.97 -4.01
N ILE A 39 -4.67 2.75 -4.39
CA ILE A 39 -5.71 2.19 -3.52
C ILE A 39 -5.71 0.65 -3.57
N LEU A 40 -5.63 0.06 -4.77
CA LEU A 40 -5.71 -1.40 -4.94
C LEU A 40 -4.49 -2.15 -4.38
N ILE A 41 -3.28 -1.61 -4.58
CA ILE A 41 -2.04 -2.25 -4.13
C ILE A 41 -2.04 -2.52 -2.62
N PRO A 42 -2.33 -1.54 -1.72
CA PRO A 42 -2.37 -1.80 -0.28
C PRO A 42 -3.43 -2.83 0.12
N ILE A 43 -4.58 -2.89 -0.57
CA ILE A 43 -5.61 -3.91 -0.33
C ILE A 43 -5.05 -5.31 -0.62
N VAL A 44 -4.39 -5.48 -1.76
CA VAL A 44 -3.74 -6.75 -2.11
C VAL A 44 -2.61 -7.06 -1.13
N ALA A 45 -1.83 -6.06 -0.73
CA ALA A 45 -0.76 -6.22 0.23
C ALA A 45 -1.25 -6.71 1.60
N ILE A 46 -2.41 -6.25 2.07
CA ILE A 46 -3.08 -6.76 3.28
C ILE A 46 -3.36 -8.28 3.14
N ILE A 47 -3.80 -8.76 1.98
CA ILE A 47 -4.03 -10.19 1.72
C ILE A 47 -2.71 -10.97 1.84
N PHE A 48 -1.62 -10.44 1.30
CA PHE A 48 -0.29 -11.06 1.47
C PHE A 48 0.16 -11.04 2.94
N ALA A 49 -0.10 -9.96 3.66
CA ALA A 49 0.24 -9.84 5.07
C ALA A 49 -0.51 -10.87 5.94
N PHE A 50 -1.79 -11.16 5.65
CA PHE A 50 -2.57 -12.18 6.38
C PHE A 50 -1.95 -13.58 6.32
N ASN A 51 -1.15 -13.88 5.28
CA ASN A 51 -0.47 -15.17 5.15
C ASN A 51 0.80 -15.28 6.02
N GLU A 52 1.31 -14.18 6.60
CA GLU A 52 2.50 -14.21 7.45
C GLU A 52 2.24 -15.05 8.71
N LYS A 53 3.13 -16.01 8.98
CA LYS A 53 2.95 -16.97 10.08
C LYS A 53 3.18 -16.31 11.44
N ASP A 54 4.15 -15.39 11.51
CA ASP A 54 4.45 -14.67 12.74
C ASP A 54 3.39 -13.58 13.00
N ASN A 55 2.67 -13.71 14.11
CA ASN A 55 1.56 -12.81 14.45
C ASN A 55 2.03 -11.34 14.58
N ARG A 56 3.23 -11.09 15.10
CA ARG A 56 3.77 -9.74 15.24
C ARG A 56 3.99 -9.09 13.88
N TRP A 57 4.63 -9.82 12.96
CA TRP A 57 4.88 -9.33 11.61
C TRP A 57 3.59 -9.18 10.79
N ARG A 58 2.67 -10.12 10.92
CA ARG A 58 1.34 -10.07 10.28
C ARG A 58 0.63 -8.75 10.59
N TRP A 59 0.47 -8.45 11.88
CA TRP A 59 -0.21 -7.22 12.29
C TRP A 59 0.59 -5.97 11.93
N THR A 60 1.93 -6.02 12.01
CA THR A 60 2.77 -4.89 11.58
C THR A 60 2.51 -4.54 10.12
N PHE A 61 2.52 -5.52 9.21
CA PHE A 61 2.25 -5.28 7.80
C PHE A 61 0.81 -4.79 7.57
N ILE A 62 -0.18 -5.45 8.16
CA ILE A 62 -1.59 -5.04 8.01
C ILE A 62 -1.78 -3.59 8.47
N THR A 63 -1.26 -3.22 9.64
CA THR A 63 -1.40 -1.86 10.16
C THR A 63 -0.75 -0.83 9.24
N LEU A 64 0.46 -1.11 8.73
CA LEU A 64 1.13 -0.21 7.80
C LEU A 64 0.33 -0.02 6.50
N GLU A 65 -0.18 -1.10 5.91
CA GLU A 65 -0.98 -1.02 4.69
C GLU A 65 -2.32 -0.31 4.92
N VAL A 66 -2.98 -0.54 6.06
CA VAL A 66 -4.23 0.16 6.41
C VAL A 66 -3.99 1.66 6.57
N ILE A 67 -2.90 2.06 7.25
CA ILE A 67 -2.54 3.48 7.38
C ILE A 67 -2.28 4.07 5.99
N LEU A 68 -1.48 3.41 5.16
CA LEU A 68 -1.19 3.88 3.80
C LEU A 68 -2.47 3.99 2.96
N LEU A 69 -3.36 3.00 3.02
CA LEU A 69 -4.63 3.02 2.31
C LEU A 69 -5.50 4.21 2.73
N ILE A 70 -5.62 4.49 4.03
CA ILE A 70 -6.38 5.65 4.53
C ILE A 70 -5.78 6.95 3.97
N VAL A 71 -4.46 7.09 4.01
CA VAL A 71 -3.76 8.28 3.49
C VAL A 71 -4.01 8.43 1.98
N MET A 72 -3.95 7.33 1.20
CA MET A 72 -4.19 7.37 -0.24
C MET A 72 -5.63 7.73 -0.60
N ILE A 73 -6.60 7.19 0.12
CA ILE A 73 -8.02 7.53 -0.06
C ILE A 73 -8.25 9.01 0.27
N ALA A 74 -7.73 9.49 1.40
CA ALA A 74 -7.84 10.89 1.78
C ALA A 74 -7.23 11.81 0.69
N MET A 75 -6.04 11.47 0.19
CA MET A 75 -5.39 12.21 -0.89
C MET A 75 -6.14 12.14 -2.22
N ALA A 76 -6.83 11.04 -2.52
CA ALA A 76 -7.62 10.92 -3.74
C ALA A 76 -8.90 11.78 -3.71
N ILE A 77 -9.42 12.10 -2.52
CA ILE A 77 -10.64 12.87 -2.32
C ILE A 77 -10.35 14.36 -2.11
N LEU A 78 -9.30 14.67 -1.35
CA LEU A 78 -8.99 16.04 -0.90
C LEU A 78 -8.14 16.85 -1.88
N LYS A 79 -7.52 16.20 -2.86
CA LYS A 79 -6.59 16.79 -3.82
C LYS A 79 -7.25 16.94 -5.18
#